data_AF-A0A6J4X564-F1
#
_entry.id   AF-A0A6J4X564-F1
#
_cell.length_a   1.000
_cell.length_b   1.000
_cell.length_c   1.000
_cell.angle_alpha   90.00
_cell.angle_beta   90.00
_cell.angle_gamma   90.00
#
_symmetry.space_group_name_H-M   'P 1'
#
loop_
_entity.id
_entity.type
_entity.pdbx_description
1 polymer ?
#
loop_
_entity_poly.entity_id
_entity_poly.type
_entity_poly.pdbx_seq_one_letter_code
_entity_poly.pdbx_strand_id
1 'polypeptide(L)'
;MLSAAFIHFPLPIEQGVRWTTDAPFRGTASSIEHFGSIGILAVEMEAAAIYAFAEARDKPVICFAHVTNQMASIEGDFEKGDSNGGDDALQLIYAAAKAWMG
;
A
#
# COMPACT_ATOMS: atom_id res chain seq x y z
N MET A 1 8.67 -6.85 -16.37
CA MET A 1 7.56 -6.72 -15.38
C MET A 1 8.14 -6.15 -14.11
N LEU A 2 7.45 -5.20 -13.47
CA LEU A 2 7.94 -4.53 -12.26
C LEU A 2 8.21 -5.51 -11.10
N SER A 3 7.46 -6.63 -11.03
CA SER A 3 7.64 -7.68 -10.03
C SER A 3 9.05 -8.27 -9.98
N ALA A 4 9.77 -8.34 -11.11
CA ALA A 4 11.14 -8.83 -11.14
C ALA A 4 12.13 -7.92 -10.38
N ALA A 5 11.81 -6.62 -10.28
CA ALA A 5 12.63 -5.65 -9.53
C ALA A 5 12.61 -5.90 -8.02
N PHE A 6 11.68 -6.71 -7.52
CA PHE A 6 11.43 -6.91 -6.09
C PHE A 6 11.77 -8.33 -5.59
N ILE A 7 12.30 -9.21 -6.44
CA ILE A 7 12.61 -10.62 -6.08
C ILE A 7 13.54 -10.73 -4.85
N HIS A 8 14.44 -9.75 -4.68
CA HIS A 8 15.38 -9.70 -3.57
C HIS A 8 15.12 -8.52 -2.62
N PHE A 9 13.91 -7.96 -2.64
CA PHE A 9 13.54 -6.91 -1.69
C PHE A 9 13.46 -7.52 -0.27
N PRO A 10 14.01 -6.84 0.76
CA PRO A 10 14.10 -7.42 2.11
C PRO A 10 12.73 -7.62 2.79
N LEU A 11 11.72 -6.84 2.38
CA LEU A 11 10.35 -6.99 2.84
C LEU A 11 9.48 -7.72 1.80
N PRO A 12 8.47 -8.50 2.25
CA PRO A 12 7.51 -9.11 1.33
C PRO A 12 6.73 -8.02 0.58
N ILE A 13 6.61 -8.20 -0.74
CA ILE A 13 5.88 -7.28 -1.62
C ILE A 13 4.67 -8.01 -2.19
N GLU A 14 3.49 -7.52 -1.83
CA GLU A 14 2.21 -8.05 -2.29
C GLU A 14 1.53 -7.12 -3.30
N GLN A 15 1.06 -7.67 -4.41
CA GLN A 15 0.27 -6.96 -5.41
C GLN A 15 -1.20 -7.37 -5.30
N GLY A 16 -2.08 -6.41 -5.05
CA GLY A 16 -3.52 -6.67 -5.03
C GLY A 16 -4.37 -5.41 -4.86
N VAL A 17 -5.64 -5.61 -4.54
CA VAL A 17 -6.60 -4.51 -4.36
C VAL A 17 -6.49 -3.95 -2.94
N ARG A 18 -6.70 -2.65 -2.80
CA ARG A 18 -6.71 -1.92 -1.53
C ARG A 18 -8.04 -1.20 -1.38
N TRP A 19 -8.46 -1.02 -0.13
CA TRP A 19 -9.64 -0.23 0.21
C TRP A 19 -9.21 1.20 0.55
N THR A 20 -9.64 2.16 -0.28
CA THR A 20 -9.49 3.59 0.02
C THR A 20 -10.65 4.06 0.91
N THR A 21 -10.34 4.58 2.09
CA THR A 21 -11.32 5.16 3.03
C THR A 21 -11.19 6.69 3.10
N ASP A 22 -12.25 7.37 3.52
CA ASP A 22 -12.32 8.84 3.63
C ASP A 22 -11.73 9.37 4.95
N ALA A 23 -11.62 8.52 5.97
CA ALA A 23 -11.11 8.92 7.29
C ALA A 23 -10.59 7.72 8.11
N PRO A 24 -9.61 7.94 9.00
CA PRO A 24 -9.16 6.91 9.92
C PRO A 24 -10.30 6.48 10.88
N PHE A 25 -10.26 5.23 11.32
CA PHE A 25 -11.19 4.63 12.29
C PHE A 25 -12.68 4.60 11.88
N ARG A 26 -13.01 4.80 10.59
CA ARG A 26 -14.38 4.56 10.09
C ARG A 26 -14.68 3.10 9.76
N GLY A 27 -13.66 2.25 9.67
CA GLY A 27 -13.86 0.83 9.41
C GLY A 27 -14.50 0.12 10.59
N THR A 28 -15.65 -0.50 10.35
CA THR A 28 -16.30 -1.37 11.33
C THR A 28 -15.71 -2.78 11.25
N ALA A 29 -15.89 -3.59 12.29
CA ALA A 29 -15.51 -5.00 12.25
C ALA A 29 -16.15 -5.74 11.06
N SER A 30 -17.41 -5.43 10.74
CA SER A 30 -18.10 -5.98 9.57
C SER A 30 -17.50 -5.52 8.24
N SER A 31 -17.02 -4.28 8.13
CA SER A 31 -16.29 -3.82 6.95
C SER A 31 -14.97 -4.55 6.79
N ILE A 32 -14.21 -4.71 7.88
CA ILE A 32 -12.92 -5.42 7.87
C ILE A 32 -13.13 -6.88 7.43
N GLU A 33 -14.10 -7.57 8.01
CA GLU A 33 -14.45 -8.95 7.65
C GLU A 33 -14.89 -9.03 6.18
N HIS A 34 -15.77 -8.14 5.73
CA HIS A 34 -16.26 -8.11 4.36
C HIS A 34 -15.11 -7.92 3.36
N PHE A 35 -14.28 -6.88 3.55
CA PHE A 35 -13.18 -6.58 2.64
C PHE A 35 -12.11 -7.67 2.67
N GLY A 36 -11.82 -8.26 3.84
CA GLY A 36 -10.98 -9.44 3.96
C GLY A 36 -11.52 -10.63 3.18
N SER A 37 -12.82 -10.90 3.24
CA SER A 37 -13.45 -12.03 2.54
C SER A 37 -13.38 -11.97 1.01
N ILE A 38 -13.26 -10.76 0.45
CA ILE A 38 -13.13 -10.53 -0.99
C ILE A 38 -11.67 -10.30 -1.43
N GLY A 39 -10.69 -10.51 -0.53
CA GLY A 39 -9.27 -10.46 -0.83
C GLY A 39 -8.67 -9.05 -0.91
N ILE A 40 -9.27 -8.05 -0.27
CA ILE A 40 -8.62 -6.75 -0.09
C ILE A 40 -7.42 -6.91 0.85
N LEU A 41 -6.26 -6.41 0.43
CA LEU A 41 -5.00 -6.63 1.14
C LEU A 41 -4.70 -5.58 2.22
N ALA A 42 -5.16 -4.35 2.02
CA ALA A 42 -4.85 -3.23 2.92
C ALA A 42 -5.90 -2.12 2.82
N VAL A 43 -5.94 -1.28 3.85
CA VAL A 43 -6.68 -0.02 3.88
C VAL A 43 -5.70 1.17 3.81
N GLU A 44 -6.06 2.19 3.04
CA GLU A 44 -5.33 3.45 2.88
C GLU A 44 -6.33 4.56 2.51
N MET A 45 -5.88 5.79 2.20
CA MET A 45 -6.79 6.95 2.08
C MET A 45 -6.64 7.75 0.77
N GLU A 46 -5.76 7.34 -0.16
CA GLU A 46 -5.37 8.18 -1.29
C GLU A 46 -5.45 7.50 -2.68
N ALA A 47 -5.26 6.19 -2.77
CA ALA A 47 -4.98 5.49 -4.03
C ALA A 47 -6.12 5.62 -5.05
N ALA A 48 -7.38 5.50 -4.62
CA ALA A 48 -8.52 5.67 -5.53
C ALA A 48 -8.55 7.07 -6.15
N ALA A 49 -8.27 8.12 -5.38
CA ALA A 49 -8.23 9.49 -5.89
C ALA A 49 -7.03 9.72 -6.82
N ILE A 50 -5.85 9.17 -6.48
CA ILE A 50 -4.65 9.25 -7.30
C ILE A 50 -4.85 8.54 -8.65
N TYR A 51 -5.45 7.34 -8.65
CA TYR A 51 -5.74 6.61 -9.89
C TYR A 51 -6.78 7.32 -10.76
N ALA A 52 -7.87 7.84 -10.19
CA ALA A 52 -8.84 8.62 -10.94
C ALA A 52 -8.21 9.88 -11.55
N PHE A 53 -7.32 10.57 -10.82
CA PHE A 53 -6.60 11.72 -11.35
C PHE A 53 -5.63 11.32 -12.47
N ALA A 54 -4.88 10.24 -12.31
CA ALA A 54 -3.94 9.75 -13.30
C ALA A 54 -4.64 9.34 -14.61
N GLU A 55 -5.80 8.69 -14.52
CA GLU A 55 -6.67 8.39 -15.65
C GLU A 55 -7.13 9.68 -16.36
N ALA A 56 -7.64 10.66 -15.61
CA ALA A 56 -8.07 11.94 -16.17
C ALA A 56 -6.93 12.76 -16.83
N ARG A 57 -5.67 12.48 -16.47
CA ARG A 57 -4.48 13.16 -17.01
C ARG A 57 -3.72 12.34 -18.05
N ASP A 58 -4.16 11.12 -18.35
CA ASP A 58 -3.45 10.16 -19.18
C ASP A 58 -1.98 10.01 -18.74
N LYS A 59 -1.77 9.71 -17.45
CA LYS A 59 -0.44 9.53 -16.85
C LYS A 59 -0.31 8.16 -16.19
N PRO A 60 0.83 7.46 -16.40
CA PRO A 60 1.10 6.24 -15.67
C PRO A 60 1.36 6.55 -14.20
N VAL A 61 0.79 5.76 -13.31
CA VAL A 61 0.99 5.86 -11.87
C VAL A 61 0.97 4.48 -11.23
N ILE A 62 1.71 4.32 -10.14
CA ILE A 62 1.65 3.17 -9.27
C ILE A 62 1.70 3.65 -7.82
N CYS A 63 0.85 3.10 -6.96
CA CYS A 63 0.87 3.39 -5.53
C CYS A 63 1.51 2.22 -4.77
N PHE A 64 2.40 2.56 -3.85
CA PHE A 64 2.97 1.63 -2.87
C PHE A 64 2.45 2.00 -1.48
N ALA A 65 2.10 1.00 -0.68
CA ALA A 65 1.68 1.19 0.70
C ALA A 65 2.49 0.27 1.60
N HIS A 66 3.12 0.84 2.62
CA HIS A 66 3.71 0.07 3.72
C HIS A 66 2.61 -0.17 4.75
N VAL A 67 2.28 -1.45 4.99
CA VAL A 67 1.34 -1.83 6.05
C VAL A 67 2.00 -1.58 7.40
N THR A 68 1.50 -0.61 8.16
CA THR A 68 2.09 -0.17 9.43
C THR A 68 1.32 -0.59 10.67
N ASN A 69 0.09 -1.10 10.49
CA ASN A 69 -0.82 -1.50 11.56
C ASN A 69 -1.90 -2.45 11.03
N GLN A 70 -2.62 -3.08 11.94
CA GLN A 70 -3.77 -3.97 11.73
C GLN A 70 -5.09 -3.27 12.13
N MET A 71 -5.24 -2.00 11.74
CA MET A 71 -6.45 -1.19 11.97
C MET A 71 -6.85 -1.03 13.44
N ALA A 72 -5.86 -0.93 14.34
CA ALA A 72 -6.05 -0.89 15.79
C ALA A 72 -6.79 -2.14 16.35
N SER A 73 -6.67 -3.28 15.67
CA SER A 73 -7.29 -4.54 16.11
C SER A 73 -6.50 -5.24 17.23
N ILE A 74 -5.27 -4.77 17.51
CA ILE A 74 -4.40 -5.30 18.56
C ILE A 74 -3.84 -4.17 19.44
N GLU A 75 -3.37 -4.50 20.64
CA GLU A 75 -2.67 -3.55 21.50
C GLU A 75 -1.27 -3.24 20.93
N GLY A 76 -0.85 -1.97 20.94
CA GLY A 76 0.47 -1.55 20.44
C GLY A 76 0.59 -1.44 18.90
N ASP A 77 -0.53 -1.50 18.18
CA ASP A 77 -0.60 -1.62 16.71
C ASP A 77 0.02 -0.46 15.90
N PHE A 78 0.51 0.60 16.54
CA PHE A 78 1.04 1.79 15.87
C PHE A 78 2.57 1.90 15.87
N GLU A 79 3.28 0.88 16.35
CA GLU A 79 4.73 0.78 16.19
C GLU A 79 5.11 0.50 14.73
N LYS A 80 5.83 1.43 14.11
CA LYS A 80 6.09 1.43 12.65
C LYS A 80 7.48 0.92 12.27
N GLY A 81 8.21 0.36 13.23
CA GLY A 81 9.59 -0.09 13.05
C GLY A 81 10.59 1.06 12.81
N ASP A 82 11.82 0.69 12.45
CA ASP A 82 12.91 1.64 12.23
C ASP A 82 12.56 2.65 11.12
N SER A 83 12.90 3.92 11.35
CA SER A 83 12.61 5.03 10.43
C SER A 83 11.14 5.12 9.97
N ASN A 84 10.20 4.50 10.67
CA ASN A 84 8.80 4.33 10.24
C ASN A 84 8.66 3.71 8.83
N GLY A 85 9.60 2.85 8.44
CA GLY A 85 9.62 2.20 7.13
C GLY A 85 9.98 3.12 5.95
N GLY A 86 10.49 4.32 6.21
CA GLY A 86 10.87 5.29 5.18
C GLY A 86 12.04 4.82 4.32
N ASP A 87 13.03 4.16 4.91
CA ASP A 87 14.20 3.65 4.19
C ASP A 87 13.80 2.55 3.20
N ASP A 88 12.93 1.63 3.61
CA ASP A 88 12.36 0.59 2.73
C ASP A 88 11.54 1.22 1.60
N ALA A 89 10.70 2.20 1.91
CA ALA A 89 9.89 2.88 0.89
C ALA A 89 10.78 3.54 -0.19
N LEU A 90 11.86 4.22 0.21
CA LEU A 90 12.80 4.84 -0.72
C LEU A 90 13.53 3.80 -1.59
N GLN A 91 13.98 2.69 -0.99
CA GLN A 91 14.62 1.60 -1.74
C GLN A 91 13.66 0.97 -2.75
N LEU A 92 12.40 0.76 -2.35
CA LEU A 92 11.36 0.19 -3.20
C LEU A 92 11.06 1.10 -4.40
N ILE A 93 10.87 2.39 -4.14
CA ILE A 93 10.62 3.40 -5.18
C ILE A 93 11.81 3.48 -6.14
N TYR A 94 13.04 3.45 -5.62
CA TYR A 94 14.24 3.46 -6.44
C TYR A 94 14.35 2.22 -7.34
N ALA A 95 14.08 1.02 -6.81
CA ALA A 95 14.07 -0.21 -7.59
C ALA A 95 13.00 -0.17 -8.70
N ALA A 96 11.80 0.31 -8.35
CA ALA A 96 10.69 0.46 -9.30
C ALA A 96 11.04 1.46 -10.42
N ALA A 97 11.58 2.63 -10.07
CA ALA A 97 11.97 3.65 -11.02
C ALA A 97 13.08 3.16 -11.96
N LYS A 98 14.11 2.46 -11.44
CA LYS A 98 15.16 1.86 -12.27
C LYS A 98 14.60 0.86 -13.28
N ALA A 99 13.69 0.00 -12.85
CA ALA A 99 13.06 -0.99 -13.73
C ALA A 99 12.10 -0.36 -14.76
N TRP A 100 11.59 0.84 -14.49
CA TRP A 100 10.75 1.60 -15.43
C TRP A 100 11.57 2.37 -16.46
N MET A 101 12.73 2.90 -16.07
CA MET A 101 13.60 3.70 -16.94
C MET A 101 14.56 2.87 -17.80
N GLY A 102 14.86 1.64 -17.39
CA GLY A 102 15.70 0.69 -18.15
C GLY A 102 14.89 -0.12 -19.13
#